data_AF-A0A6P6MHI4-F1
#
_entry.id   AF-A0A6P6MHI4-F1
#
_cell.length_a   1.000
_cell.length_b   1.000
_cell.length_c   1.000
_cell.angle_alpha   90.00
_cell.angle_beta   90.00
_cell.angle_gamma   90.00
#
_symmetry.space_group_name_H-M   'P 1'
#
loop_
_entity.id
_entity.type
_entity.pdbx_description
1 polymer ?
#
loop_
_entity_poly.entity_id
_entity_poly.type
_entity_poly.pdbx_seq_one_letter_code
_entity_poly.pdbx_strand_id
1 'polypeptide(L)'
;MSKDCRRRHTCGTCGRSHPTCLHEERDKAPSKDPKGASTNVQASEEVHKVMTHALTQCSPATSSIVPVFISTVDEPQREVLTYALLDTQSDSSFILEDLLESLNVVSQPVQLRLSTMTAADTITASKRVCGLKVRGLQSASSIPLQQAFTRDFIPVDKSYIPTKHTALQWSHLRHLASQLSPLLNCEVGLLIGFDCPSALAPLEAIIGGENEPFAQKTVLGWSIIGLSNPPCCSKGNTCPIAQ
;
A
#
# COMPACT_ATOMS: atom_id res chain seq x y z
N MET A 1 -10.76 35.80 -22.54
CA MET A 1 -10.06 37.11 -22.55
C MET A 1 -11.07 38.20 -22.19
N SER A 2 -10.70 39.18 -21.35
CA SER A 2 -11.62 40.27 -20.96
C SER A 2 -11.85 41.26 -22.11
N LYS A 3 -13.05 41.85 -22.20
CA LYS A 3 -13.47 42.72 -23.31
C LYS A 3 -12.69 44.05 -23.38
N ASP A 4 -12.24 44.58 -22.25
CA ASP A 4 -11.68 45.94 -22.13
C ASP A 4 -10.15 46.03 -22.00
N CYS A 5 -9.42 45.14 -22.69
CA CYS A 5 -7.96 45.28 -22.79
C CYS A 5 -7.56 46.31 -23.85
N ARG A 6 -7.08 47.48 -23.42
CA ARG A 6 -6.62 48.59 -24.28
C ARG A 6 -5.27 48.37 -25.00
N ARG A 7 -4.58 47.26 -24.74
CA ARG A 7 -3.38 46.82 -25.46
C ARG A 7 -3.53 45.35 -25.87
N ARG A 8 -4.16 45.12 -27.03
CA ARG A 8 -4.27 43.75 -27.59
C ARG A 8 -2.91 43.34 -28.14
N HIS A 9 -2.27 42.36 -27.50
CA HIS A 9 -1.05 41.75 -28.02
C HIS A 9 -1.39 40.89 -29.23
N THR A 10 -0.66 41.10 -30.32
CA THR A 10 -0.72 40.29 -31.55
C THR A 10 0.33 39.19 -31.47
N CYS A 11 -0.05 37.96 -31.78
CA CYS A 11 0.83 36.81 -31.79
C CYS A 11 1.86 36.92 -32.93
N GLY A 12 3.15 36.75 -32.60
CA GLY A 12 4.23 36.75 -33.59
C GLY A 12 4.19 35.54 -34.55
N THR A 13 3.63 34.41 -34.12
CA THR A 13 3.63 33.15 -34.88
C THR A 13 2.46 33.03 -35.86
N CYS A 14 1.28 33.58 -35.54
CA CYS A 14 0.08 33.44 -36.38
C CYS A 14 -0.70 34.74 -36.64
N GLY A 15 -0.25 35.88 -36.13
CA GLY A 15 -0.87 37.20 -36.36
C GLY A 15 -2.23 37.42 -35.68
N ARG A 16 -2.71 36.48 -34.86
CA ARG A 16 -4.00 36.58 -34.15
C ARG A 16 -3.85 37.27 -32.79
N SER A 17 -4.97 37.77 -32.24
CA SER A 17 -5.00 38.57 -31.00
C SER A 17 -4.84 37.73 -29.72
N HIS A 18 -3.67 37.14 -29.52
CA HIS A 18 -3.27 36.47 -28.27
C HIS A 18 -1.74 36.56 -28.06
N PRO A 19 -1.23 36.35 -26.84
CA PRO A 19 0.20 36.24 -26.59
C PRO A 19 0.86 35.09 -27.39
N THR A 20 2.08 35.32 -27.88
CA THR A 20 2.85 34.35 -28.68
C THR A 20 3.13 33.05 -27.93
N CYS A 21 3.32 33.12 -26.60
CA CYS A 21 3.58 31.97 -25.72
C CYS A 21 2.45 30.92 -25.61
N LEU A 22 1.31 31.13 -26.28
CA LEU A 22 0.26 30.12 -26.44
C LEU A 22 0.50 29.17 -27.63
N HIS A 23 1.56 29.38 -28.42
CA HIS A 23 2.05 28.37 -29.33
C HIS A 23 3.07 27.48 -28.62
N GLU A 24 2.72 26.21 -28.43
CA GLU A 24 3.69 25.18 -28.09
C GLU A 24 4.61 24.96 -29.31
N GLU A 25 5.92 25.17 -29.14
CA GLU A 25 6.92 24.83 -30.14
C GLU A 25 7.03 23.30 -30.23
N ARG A 26 6.22 22.72 -31.12
CA ARG A 26 6.28 21.31 -31.45
C ARG A 26 7.24 21.13 -32.62
N ASP A 27 8.49 20.77 -32.31
CA ASP A 27 9.52 20.52 -33.31
C ASP A 27 9.04 19.54 -34.40
N LYS A 28 8.97 20.03 -35.64
CA LYS A 28 8.58 19.24 -36.81
C LYS A 28 9.82 18.90 -37.63
N ALA A 29 10.34 17.69 -37.46
CA ALA A 29 11.15 17.06 -38.50
C ALA A 29 10.26 16.68 -39.70
N PRO A 30 10.75 16.79 -40.96
CA PRO A 30 9.91 16.69 -42.15
C PRO A 30 9.66 15.24 -42.62
N SER A 31 8.49 15.03 -43.22
CA SER A 31 8.00 13.76 -43.76
C SER A 31 8.74 13.27 -45.01
N LYS A 32 9.08 11.97 -45.05
CA LYS A 32 9.29 11.19 -46.29
C LYS A 32 8.88 9.72 -46.11
N ASP A 33 7.80 9.34 -46.77
CA ASP A 33 7.57 7.97 -47.28
C ASP A 33 8.24 7.84 -48.68
N PRO A 34 8.36 6.64 -49.30
CA PRO A 34 8.00 5.30 -48.82
C PRO A 34 9.12 4.24 -48.95
N LYS A 35 9.03 3.14 -48.17
CA LYS A 35 9.03 1.72 -48.65
C LYS A 35 9.16 0.74 -47.48
N GLY A 36 8.52 -0.42 -47.61
CA GLY A 36 8.32 -1.35 -46.50
C GLY A 36 9.54 -2.19 -46.13
N ALA A 37 9.70 -2.37 -44.81
CA ALA A 37 10.24 -3.57 -44.21
C ALA A 37 9.54 -3.75 -42.86
N SER A 38 8.55 -4.64 -42.78
CA SER A 38 7.84 -4.93 -41.52
C SER A 38 8.72 -5.75 -40.59
N THR A 39 9.60 -5.09 -39.84
CA THR A 39 10.15 -5.65 -38.61
C THR A 39 9.08 -5.55 -37.52
N ASN A 40 8.41 -6.67 -37.26
CA ASN A 40 7.59 -6.82 -36.05
C ASN A 40 8.50 -6.76 -34.82
N VAL A 41 8.80 -5.55 -34.35
CA VAL A 41 9.24 -5.34 -32.97
C VAL A 41 8.00 -5.56 -32.11
N GLN A 42 7.82 -6.80 -31.66
CA GLN A 42 6.94 -7.06 -30.53
C GLN A 42 7.56 -6.36 -29.32
N ALA A 43 7.12 -5.13 -29.06
CA ALA A 43 7.27 -4.55 -27.74
C ALA A 43 6.50 -5.45 -26.78
N SER A 44 7.22 -6.27 -26.02
CA SER A 44 6.65 -6.95 -24.87
C SER A 44 6.21 -5.87 -23.89
N GLU A 45 4.91 -5.65 -23.76
CA GLU A 45 4.38 -4.79 -22.71
C GLU A 45 4.80 -5.37 -21.35
N GLU A 46 5.76 -4.72 -20.70
CA GLU A 46 6.34 -5.19 -19.46
C GLU A 46 5.35 -4.89 -18.32
N VAL A 47 4.44 -5.83 -18.07
CA VAL A 47 3.35 -5.69 -17.09
C VAL A 47 3.91 -5.66 -15.67
N HIS A 48 4.17 -4.45 -15.17
CA HIS A 48 4.59 -4.21 -13.80
C HIS A 48 3.40 -4.35 -12.84
N LYS A 49 3.40 -5.38 -11.97
CA LYS A 49 2.41 -5.51 -10.89
C LYS A 49 2.69 -4.45 -9.82
N VAL A 50 1.88 -3.40 -9.81
CA VAL A 50 1.86 -2.34 -8.80
C VAL A 50 0.65 -2.51 -7.89
N MET A 51 0.83 -2.44 -6.57
CA MET A 51 -0.27 -2.43 -5.60
C MET A 51 -0.14 -1.22 -4.67
N THR A 52 -1.27 -0.58 -4.35
CA THR A 52 -1.33 0.67 -3.56
C THR A 52 -0.67 0.58 -2.18
N HIS A 53 -0.56 -0.63 -1.61
CA HIS A 53 -0.07 -0.86 -0.26
C HIS A 53 1.28 -1.64 -0.17
N ALA A 54 1.89 -2.06 -1.29
CA ALA A 54 3.26 -2.57 -1.36
C ALA A 54 3.81 -2.85 -2.79
N LEU A 55 5.14 -2.74 -2.92
CA LEU A 55 5.96 -2.80 -4.14
C LEU A 55 7.34 -3.43 -3.81
N THR A 56 8.10 -4.07 -4.71
CA THR A 56 7.95 -4.33 -6.16
C THR A 56 8.05 -5.85 -6.46
N GLN A 57 8.42 -6.25 -7.69
CA GLN A 57 8.88 -7.62 -8.02
C GLN A 57 10.42 -7.79 -8.04
N CYS A 58 11.21 -6.72 -7.92
CA CYS A 58 12.68 -6.77 -8.06
C CYS A 58 13.46 -6.73 -6.73
N SER A 59 12.81 -6.41 -5.62
CA SER A 59 13.39 -6.46 -4.27
C SER A 59 12.32 -6.92 -3.29
N PRO A 60 12.57 -7.92 -2.44
CA PRO A 60 11.62 -8.26 -1.39
C PRO A 60 11.53 -7.06 -0.44
N ALA A 61 10.31 -6.73 -0.03
CA ALA A 61 9.99 -5.64 0.87
C ALA A 61 9.03 -6.15 1.94
N THR A 62 8.96 -5.49 3.09
CA THR A 62 7.97 -5.78 4.13
C THR A 62 7.15 -4.54 4.46
N SER A 63 5.92 -4.77 4.90
CA SER A 63 4.95 -3.74 5.24
C SER A 63 4.50 -3.88 6.69
N SER A 64 3.64 -2.98 7.16
CA SER A 64 3.12 -3.00 8.53
C SER A 64 2.05 -4.07 8.70
N ILE A 65 2.48 -5.33 8.73
CA ILE A 65 1.60 -6.50 8.89
C ILE A 65 2.01 -7.24 10.17
N VAL A 66 1.06 -7.44 11.07
CA VAL A 66 1.31 -8.07 12.40
C VAL A 66 0.31 -9.19 12.68
N PRO A 67 0.73 -10.28 13.36
CA PRO A 67 -0.18 -11.34 13.78
C PRO A 67 -1.01 -10.87 14.97
N VAL A 68 -2.34 -11.02 14.86
CA VAL A 68 -3.31 -10.59 15.87
C VAL A 68 -4.31 -11.70 16.18
N PHE A 69 -4.86 -11.62 17.38
CA PHE A 69 -6.10 -12.30 17.73
C PHE A 69 -7.26 -11.32 17.61
N ILE A 70 -8.34 -11.75 16.97
CA ILE A 70 -9.61 -11.03 16.89
C ILE A 70 -10.71 -11.82 17.60
N SER A 71 -11.56 -11.12 18.34
CA SER A 71 -12.74 -11.68 19.04
C SER A 71 -13.88 -10.66 19.07
N THR A 72 -15.05 -11.07 19.56
CA THR A 72 -16.15 -10.14 19.84
C THR A 72 -16.02 -9.55 21.25
N VAL A 73 -16.73 -8.45 21.50
CA VAL A 73 -16.82 -7.86 22.85
C VAL A 73 -17.44 -8.85 23.84
N ASP A 74 -18.41 -9.65 23.38
CA ASP A 74 -19.24 -10.57 24.16
C ASP A 74 -18.59 -11.95 24.40
N GLU A 75 -17.83 -12.47 23.43
CA GLU A 75 -17.07 -13.73 23.54
C GLU A 75 -15.54 -13.47 23.46
N PRO A 76 -14.93 -12.71 24.40
CA PRO A 76 -13.52 -12.31 24.31
C PRO A 76 -12.53 -13.47 24.44
N GLN A 77 -12.97 -14.65 24.90
CA GLN A 77 -12.17 -15.88 24.98
C GLN A 77 -12.19 -16.68 23.67
N ARG A 78 -13.12 -16.38 22.75
CA ARG A 78 -13.23 -17.03 21.45
C ARG A 78 -12.47 -16.18 20.43
N GLU A 79 -11.18 -16.46 20.34
CA GLU A 79 -10.27 -15.70 19.50
C GLU A 79 -9.90 -16.45 18.22
N VAL A 80 -9.89 -15.75 17.10
CA VAL A 80 -9.39 -16.25 15.81
C VAL A 80 -8.05 -15.59 15.51
N LEU A 81 -7.06 -16.39 15.11
CA LEU A 81 -5.74 -15.91 14.71
C LEU A 81 -5.76 -15.45 13.25
N THR A 82 -5.30 -14.23 12.99
CA THR A 82 -5.17 -13.68 11.63
C THR A 82 -3.99 -12.71 11.55
N TYR A 83 -3.59 -12.32 10.35
CA TYR A 83 -2.73 -11.15 10.16
C TYR A 83 -3.57 -9.88 9.96
N ALA A 84 -3.14 -8.78 10.59
CA ALA A 84 -3.67 -7.45 10.39
C ALA A 84 -2.70 -6.61 9.56
N LEU A 85 -3.17 -6.05 8.44
CA LEU A 85 -2.51 -4.95 7.74
C LEU A 85 -2.85 -3.63 8.46
N LEU A 86 -1.83 -2.92 8.94
CA LEU A 86 -1.96 -1.63 9.63
C LEU A 86 -1.76 -0.51 8.60
N ASP A 87 -2.85 0.09 8.12
CA ASP A 87 -2.82 1.02 6.99
C ASP A 87 -3.38 2.40 7.37
N THR A 88 -2.48 3.38 7.51
CA THR A 88 -2.82 4.78 7.78
C THR A 88 -3.44 5.50 6.57
N GLN A 89 -3.46 4.89 5.39
CA GLN A 89 -4.05 5.47 4.17
C GLN A 89 -5.47 4.95 3.87
N SER A 90 -5.95 3.97 4.63
CA SER A 90 -7.36 3.55 4.62
C SER A 90 -8.15 4.29 5.69
N ASP A 91 -9.33 4.80 5.34
CA ASP A 91 -10.19 5.55 6.27
C ASP A 91 -10.97 4.67 7.26
N SER A 92 -11.16 3.41 6.89
CA SER A 92 -12.03 2.45 7.55
C SER A 92 -11.31 1.12 7.75
N SER A 93 -11.65 0.40 8.81
CA SER A 93 -11.19 -0.97 9.03
C SER A 93 -12.02 -1.98 8.22
N PHE A 94 -11.37 -2.99 7.65
CA PHE A 94 -11.98 -4.04 6.82
C PHE A 94 -11.64 -5.43 7.33
N ILE A 95 -12.58 -6.36 7.20
CA ILE A 95 -12.45 -7.77 7.62
C ILE A 95 -12.85 -8.71 6.48
N LEU A 96 -12.20 -9.86 6.35
CA LEU A 96 -12.65 -10.89 5.40
C LEU A 96 -13.97 -11.53 5.86
N GLU A 97 -14.81 -11.88 4.89
CA GLU A 97 -16.12 -12.48 5.17
C GLU A 97 -15.99 -13.85 5.89
N ASP A 98 -15.11 -14.73 5.44
CA ASP A 98 -14.79 -16.02 6.08
C ASP A 98 -14.33 -15.88 7.55
N LEU A 99 -13.60 -14.81 7.85
CA LEU A 99 -13.15 -14.50 9.21
C LEU A 99 -14.31 -14.02 10.09
N LEU A 100 -15.25 -13.26 9.51
CA LEU A 100 -16.48 -12.85 10.18
C LEU A 100 -17.38 -14.06 10.51
N GLU A 101 -17.52 -14.99 9.57
CA GLU A 101 -18.26 -16.25 9.78
C GLU A 101 -17.62 -17.10 10.89
N SER A 102 -16.29 -17.20 10.92
CA SER A 102 -15.54 -17.90 11.98
C SER A 102 -15.79 -17.31 13.38
N LEU A 103 -16.01 -15.99 13.47
CA LEU A 103 -16.38 -15.29 14.70
C LEU A 103 -17.86 -15.46 15.10
N ASN A 104 -18.73 -15.92 14.19
CA ASN A 104 -20.18 -16.08 14.39
C ASN A 104 -20.86 -14.81 14.93
N VAL A 105 -20.47 -13.65 14.40
CA VAL A 105 -20.97 -12.34 14.85
C VAL A 105 -22.07 -11.82 13.93
N VAL A 106 -23.11 -11.22 14.53
CA VAL A 106 -24.20 -10.57 13.77
C VAL A 106 -23.66 -9.34 13.07
N SER A 107 -24.01 -9.17 11.79
CA SER A 107 -23.61 -8.04 10.97
C SER A 107 -24.79 -7.47 10.19
N GLN A 108 -24.70 -6.20 9.80
CA GLN A 108 -25.73 -5.46 9.11
C GLN A 108 -25.34 -5.26 7.64
N PRO A 109 -26.17 -5.67 6.65
CA PRO A 109 -25.93 -5.35 5.25
C PRO A 109 -25.86 -3.84 5.00
N VAL A 110 -24.85 -3.40 4.25
CA VAL A 110 -24.60 -2.00 3.86
C VAL A 110 -24.08 -1.92 2.42
N GLN A 111 -24.05 -0.72 1.87
CA GLN A 111 -23.32 -0.40 0.65
C GLN A 111 -22.17 0.54 0.98
N LEU A 112 -20.99 0.24 0.45
CA LEU A 112 -19.82 1.09 0.54
C LEU A 112 -19.67 1.88 -0.76
N ARG A 113 -19.18 3.11 -0.64
CA ARG A 113 -18.74 3.94 -1.77
C ARG A 113 -17.21 4.01 -1.71
N LEU A 114 -16.56 3.12 -2.44
CA LEU A 114 -15.11 2.94 -2.39
C LEU A 114 -14.42 3.81 -3.43
N SER A 115 -13.37 4.51 -3.02
CA SER A 115 -12.48 5.28 -3.89
C SER A 115 -11.05 4.77 -3.77
N THR A 116 -10.43 4.48 -4.91
CA THR A 116 -9.12 3.84 -5.06
C THR A 116 -8.33 4.52 -6.18
N MET A 117 -7.05 4.17 -6.36
CA MET A 117 -6.24 4.70 -7.46
C MET A 117 -6.78 4.38 -8.86
N THR A 118 -7.56 3.30 -9.02
CA THR A 118 -8.09 2.85 -10.32
C THR A 118 -9.52 3.33 -10.58
N ALA A 119 -10.33 3.47 -9.54
CA ALA A 119 -11.73 3.89 -9.63
C ALA A 119 -12.16 4.66 -8.40
N ALA A 120 -12.84 5.79 -8.61
CA ALA A 120 -13.53 6.56 -7.57
C ALA A 120 -15.00 6.14 -7.46
N ASP A 121 -15.60 6.35 -6.29
CA ASP A 121 -17.04 6.27 -6.05
C ASP A 121 -17.72 4.94 -6.45
N THR A 122 -16.96 3.84 -6.44
CA THR A 122 -17.48 2.52 -6.79
C THR A 122 -18.38 2.00 -5.67
N ILE A 123 -19.66 1.78 -5.98
CA ILE A 123 -20.62 1.22 -5.02
C ILE A 123 -20.43 -0.29 -4.94
N THR A 124 -20.27 -0.84 -3.75
CA THR A 124 -20.09 -2.29 -3.52
C THR A 124 -20.87 -2.74 -2.29
N ALA A 125 -21.48 -3.93 -2.36
CA ALA A 125 -22.15 -4.54 -1.21
C ALA A 125 -21.12 -4.96 -0.15
N SER A 126 -21.51 -4.84 1.13
CA SER A 126 -20.68 -5.22 2.27
C SER A 126 -21.58 -5.50 3.48
N LYS A 127 -21.01 -5.99 4.57
CA LYS A 127 -21.64 -6.08 5.88
C LYS A 127 -20.85 -5.21 6.86
N ARG A 128 -21.54 -4.34 7.60
CA ARG A 128 -20.97 -3.65 8.77
C ARG A 128 -21.06 -4.55 9.98
N VAL A 129 -19.95 -4.75 10.67
CA VAL A 129 -19.87 -5.39 11.98
C VAL A 129 -19.39 -4.38 13.01
N CYS A 130 -19.91 -4.46 14.23
CA CYS A 130 -19.48 -3.67 15.37
C CYS A 130 -19.14 -4.59 16.55
N GLY A 131 -18.53 -4.06 17.61
CA GLY A 131 -18.26 -4.85 18.81
C GLY A 131 -17.15 -5.90 18.60
N LEU A 132 -16.15 -5.56 17.79
CA LEU A 132 -14.94 -6.36 17.63
C LEU A 132 -13.85 -5.90 18.60
N LYS A 133 -12.99 -6.82 19.02
CA LYS A 133 -11.77 -6.59 19.80
C LYS A 133 -10.59 -7.21 19.07
N VAL A 134 -9.45 -6.54 19.13
CA VAL A 134 -8.19 -7.03 18.57
C VAL A 134 -7.06 -6.88 19.58
N ARG A 135 -6.17 -7.89 19.66
CA ARG A 135 -4.94 -7.84 20.44
C ARG A 135 -3.76 -8.40 19.65
N GLY A 136 -2.57 -7.88 19.91
CA GLY A 136 -1.33 -8.47 19.37
C GLY A 136 -1.11 -9.89 19.90
N LEU A 137 -0.43 -10.73 19.12
CA LEU A 137 -0.16 -12.14 19.47
C LEU A 137 0.36 -12.33 20.91
N GLN A 138 1.27 -11.45 21.33
CA GLN A 138 1.93 -11.45 22.66
C GLN A 138 1.32 -10.42 23.64
N SER A 139 0.27 -9.71 23.25
CA SER A 139 -0.43 -8.75 24.14
C SER A 139 -1.50 -9.46 24.96
N ALA A 140 -1.56 -9.16 26.26
CA ALA A 140 -2.69 -9.51 27.13
C ALA A 140 -3.86 -8.51 27.00
N SER A 141 -3.60 -7.29 26.53
CA SER A 141 -4.59 -6.22 26.40
C SER A 141 -5.17 -6.18 24.99
N SER A 142 -6.50 -6.17 24.89
CA SER A 142 -7.24 -5.93 23.64
C SER A 142 -7.69 -4.47 23.50
N ILE A 143 -7.65 -3.95 22.28
CA ILE A 143 -8.29 -2.68 21.91
C ILE A 143 -9.60 -2.94 21.16
N PRO A 144 -10.62 -2.07 21.30
CA PRO A 144 -11.87 -2.19 20.55
C PRO A 144 -11.70 -1.68 19.11
N LEU A 145 -12.25 -2.41 18.15
CA LEU A 145 -12.56 -1.92 16.81
C LEU A 145 -14.04 -1.50 16.80
N GLN A 146 -14.30 -0.20 16.65
CA GLN A 146 -15.65 0.37 16.77
C GLN A 146 -16.60 -0.24 15.73
N GLN A 147 -16.13 -0.32 14.49
CA GLN A 147 -16.76 -1.01 13.38
C GLN A 147 -15.70 -1.59 12.45
N ALA A 148 -16.09 -2.53 11.61
CA ALA A 148 -15.37 -2.92 10.40
C ALA A 148 -16.36 -3.27 9.29
N PHE A 149 -15.91 -3.31 8.05
CA PHE A 149 -16.72 -3.66 6.88
C PHE A 149 -16.19 -4.91 6.17
N THR A 150 -17.06 -5.80 5.68
CA THR A 150 -16.60 -7.00 4.96
C THR A 150 -16.11 -6.69 3.56
N ARG A 151 -15.04 -7.38 3.14
CA ARG A 151 -14.60 -7.52 1.75
C ARG A 151 -14.19 -8.96 1.47
N ASP A 152 -14.28 -9.36 0.21
CA ASP A 152 -13.98 -10.72 -0.25
C ASP A 152 -12.47 -11.02 -0.25
N PHE A 153 -11.63 -9.98 -0.34
CA PHE A 153 -10.17 -10.07 -0.29
C PHE A 153 -9.54 -8.79 0.25
N ILE A 154 -8.32 -8.92 0.80
CA ILE A 154 -7.42 -7.80 1.12
C ILE A 154 -6.20 -7.92 0.19
N PRO A 155 -5.90 -6.93 -0.66
CA PRO A 155 -4.89 -7.05 -1.72
C PRO A 155 -3.45 -6.90 -1.17
N VAL A 156 -2.93 -7.97 -0.56
CA VAL A 156 -1.58 -7.99 0.04
C VAL A 156 -0.93 -9.37 -0.12
N ASP A 157 0.39 -9.38 -0.34
CA ASP A 157 1.17 -10.61 -0.46
C ASP A 157 1.76 -11.01 0.90
N LYS A 158 1.71 -12.31 1.26
CA LYS A 158 2.28 -12.79 2.53
C LYS A 158 3.80 -12.67 2.60
N SER A 159 4.49 -12.55 1.46
CA SER A 159 5.93 -12.23 1.43
C SER A 159 6.26 -10.86 2.05
N TYR A 160 5.27 -9.97 2.17
CA TYR A 160 5.42 -8.67 2.83
C TYR A 160 5.32 -8.73 4.36
N ILE A 161 5.06 -9.91 4.94
CA ILE A 161 5.00 -10.10 6.39
C ILE A 161 6.43 -10.14 6.95
N PRO A 162 6.79 -9.24 7.88
CA PRO A 162 8.11 -9.26 8.52
C PRO A 162 8.27 -10.48 9.41
N THR A 163 9.38 -11.20 9.24
CA THR A 163 9.69 -12.42 10.00
C THR A 163 11.00 -12.26 10.78
N LYS A 164 11.30 -13.23 11.65
CA LYS A 164 12.64 -13.40 12.23
C LYS A 164 13.77 -13.33 11.18
N HIS A 165 13.56 -13.86 9.97
CA HIS A 165 14.56 -13.80 8.91
C HIS A 165 14.79 -12.36 8.43
N THR A 166 13.73 -11.58 8.24
CA THR A 166 13.76 -10.14 7.90
C THR A 166 14.64 -9.37 8.88
N ALA A 167 14.40 -9.52 10.19
CA ALA A 167 15.18 -8.82 11.22
C ALA A 167 16.67 -9.20 11.23
N LEU A 168 17.02 -10.45 10.89
CA LEU A 168 18.41 -10.92 10.95
C LEU A 168 19.31 -10.36 9.83
N GLN A 169 18.72 -9.95 8.70
CA GLN A 169 19.45 -9.32 7.60
C GLN A 169 20.09 -7.97 7.99
N TRP A 170 19.47 -7.26 8.93
CA TRP A 170 19.79 -5.85 9.23
C TRP A 170 20.40 -5.69 10.62
N SER A 171 21.60 -5.11 10.69
CA SER A 171 22.40 -5.08 11.92
C SER A 171 21.69 -4.38 13.09
N HIS A 172 20.97 -3.28 12.81
CA HIS A 172 20.16 -2.53 13.77
C HIS A 172 18.90 -3.30 14.21
N LEU A 173 18.34 -4.18 13.38
CA LEU A 173 17.09 -4.91 13.67
C LEU A 173 17.31 -6.30 14.27
N ARG A 174 18.54 -6.85 14.26
CA ARG A 174 18.85 -8.21 14.78
C ARG A 174 18.32 -8.51 16.17
N HIS A 175 18.26 -7.51 17.06
CA HIS A 175 17.76 -7.68 18.42
C HIS A 175 16.23 -7.90 18.49
N LEU A 176 15.48 -7.56 17.44
CA LEU A 176 14.04 -7.85 17.30
C LEU A 176 13.75 -9.28 16.81
N ALA A 177 14.78 -10.04 16.42
CA ALA A 177 14.61 -11.38 15.84
C ALA A 177 13.94 -12.41 16.79
N SER A 178 13.89 -12.13 18.10
CA SER A 178 13.13 -12.91 19.09
C SER A 178 11.74 -12.35 19.41
N GLN A 179 11.46 -11.11 19.02
CA GLN A 179 10.16 -10.44 19.20
C GLN A 179 9.21 -10.73 18.04
N LEU A 180 9.76 -10.92 16.83
CA LEU A 180 8.99 -11.31 15.64
C LEU A 180 8.63 -12.79 15.67
N SER A 181 7.41 -13.08 15.21
CA SER A 181 6.91 -14.45 15.06
C SER A 181 7.50 -15.12 13.81
N PRO A 182 7.51 -16.47 13.74
CA PRO A 182 7.59 -17.16 12.45
C PRO A 182 6.37 -16.80 11.59
N LEU A 183 6.42 -17.10 10.29
CA LEU A 183 5.25 -17.01 9.43
C LEU A 183 4.20 -18.03 9.90
N LEU A 184 3.00 -17.55 10.21
CA LEU A 184 1.89 -18.34 10.76
C LEU A 184 0.96 -18.79 9.62
N ASN A 185 0.33 -19.96 9.79
CA ASN A 185 -0.58 -20.51 8.80
C ASN A 185 -1.99 -19.89 8.90
N CYS A 186 -2.10 -18.60 8.60
CA CYS A 186 -3.37 -17.86 8.51
C CYS A 186 -3.29 -16.80 7.39
N GLU A 187 -4.44 -16.26 6.99
CA GLU A 187 -4.53 -15.17 6.00
C GLU A 187 -4.33 -13.78 6.62
N VAL A 188 -4.08 -12.79 5.77
CA VAL A 188 -4.27 -11.37 6.15
C VAL A 188 -5.76 -11.07 6.08
N GLY A 189 -6.45 -11.38 7.17
CA GLY A 189 -7.90 -11.34 7.28
C GLY A 189 -8.46 -10.01 7.78
N LEU A 190 -7.59 -9.10 8.22
CA LEU A 190 -7.96 -7.80 8.77
C LEU A 190 -7.10 -6.69 8.16
N LEU A 191 -7.72 -5.56 7.85
CA LEU A 191 -7.07 -4.28 7.56
C LEU A 191 -7.59 -3.30 8.60
N ILE A 192 -6.68 -2.62 9.31
CA ILE A 192 -7.03 -1.60 10.30
C ILE A 192 -6.69 -0.23 9.72
N GLY A 193 -7.73 0.58 9.53
CA GLY A 193 -7.65 1.94 9.00
C GLY A 193 -7.41 2.99 10.09
N PHE A 194 -7.38 4.27 9.70
CA PHE A 194 -7.21 5.37 10.64
C PHE A 194 -8.38 5.57 11.61
N ASP A 195 -9.50 4.85 11.41
CA ASP A 195 -10.63 4.76 12.35
C ASP A 195 -10.27 4.05 13.67
N CYS A 196 -9.14 3.32 13.73
CA CYS A 196 -8.57 2.79 14.97
C CYS A 196 -7.14 3.32 15.23
N PRO A 197 -6.98 4.61 15.62
CA PRO A 197 -5.66 5.21 15.81
C PRO A 197 -4.85 4.54 16.93
N SER A 198 -5.51 3.91 17.91
CA SER A 198 -4.85 3.12 18.97
C SER A 198 -4.11 1.88 18.45
N ALA A 199 -4.52 1.31 17.32
CA ALA A 199 -3.82 0.19 16.67
C ALA A 199 -2.58 0.65 15.88
N LEU A 200 -2.63 1.86 15.32
CA LEU A 200 -1.66 2.39 14.37
C LEU A 200 -0.56 3.25 15.03
N ALA A 201 -0.86 3.86 16.17
CA ALA A 201 0.07 4.76 16.85
C ALA A 201 1.42 4.07 17.18
N PRO A 202 2.56 4.63 16.72
CA PRO A 202 3.88 4.11 17.07
C PRO A 202 4.17 4.35 18.55
N LEU A 203 4.54 3.29 19.27
CA LEU A 203 5.05 3.35 20.64
C LEU A 203 6.57 3.50 20.66
N GLU A 204 7.25 2.78 19.77
CA GLU A 204 8.70 2.76 19.60
C GLU A 204 9.02 2.64 18.10
N ALA A 205 10.12 3.24 17.67
CA ALA A 205 10.64 3.10 16.31
C ALA A 205 12.17 2.90 16.35
N ILE A 206 12.67 1.99 15.51
CA ILE A 206 14.10 1.73 15.33
C ILE A 206 14.44 2.03 13.87
N ILE A 207 15.23 3.07 13.66
CA ILE A 207 15.56 3.61 12.34
C ILE A 207 16.94 3.09 11.92
N GLY A 208 17.08 2.71 10.64
CA GLY A 208 18.35 2.30 10.05
C GLY A 208 19.14 3.47 9.45
N GLY A 209 20.10 3.13 8.59
CA GLY A 209 20.75 4.08 7.69
C GLY A 209 19.84 4.53 6.54
N GLU A 210 20.41 5.33 5.63
CA GLU A 210 19.72 5.81 4.44
C GLU A 210 19.25 4.65 3.54
N ASN A 211 17.97 4.63 3.18
CA ASN A 211 17.29 3.57 2.41
C ASN A 211 17.24 2.18 3.09
N GLU A 212 17.64 2.06 4.35
CA GLU A 212 17.43 0.83 5.13
C GLU A 212 15.99 0.77 5.69
N PRO A 213 15.42 -0.42 5.94
CA PRO A 213 14.12 -0.54 6.58
C PRO A 213 14.18 -0.09 8.05
N PHE A 214 13.05 0.40 8.54
CA PHE A 214 12.84 0.71 9.95
C PHE A 214 11.88 -0.30 10.58
N ALA A 215 11.96 -0.46 11.89
CA ALA A 215 10.97 -1.22 12.66
C ALA A 215 10.07 -0.27 13.46
N GLN A 216 8.79 -0.61 13.56
CA GLN A 216 7.79 0.10 14.33
C GLN A 216 7.11 -0.86 15.30
N LYS A 217 6.92 -0.42 16.55
CA LYS A 217 6.11 -1.10 17.55
C LYS A 217 4.78 -0.38 17.69
N THR A 218 3.68 -1.10 17.61
CA THR A 218 2.37 -0.62 18.08
C THR A 218 1.88 -1.51 19.24
N VAL A 219 0.71 -1.23 19.80
CA VAL A 219 0.07 -2.12 20.80
C VAL A 219 -0.22 -3.53 20.27
N LEU A 220 -0.20 -3.73 18.95
CA LEU A 220 -0.44 -5.03 18.30
C LEU A 220 0.85 -5.82 18.01
N GLY A 221 2.03 -5.20 18.13
CA GLY A 221 3.31 -5.88 17.98
C GLY A 221 4.34 -5.06 17.19
N TRP A 222 5.44 -5.74 16.82
CA TRP A 222 6.49 -5.20 15.96
C TRP A 222 6.24 -5.53 14.50
N SER A 223 6.41 -4.53 13.61
CA SER A 223 6.54 -4.70 12.17
C SER A 223 7.89 -4.12 11.68
N ILE A 224 8.32 -4.52 10.48
CA ILE A 224 9.48 -3.96 9.77
C ILE A 224 8.97 -3.46 8.41
N ILE A 225 9.28 -2.21 8.08
CA ILE A 225 8.74 -1.51 6.91
C ILE A 225 9.91 -1.06 6.02
N GLY A 226 9.83 -1.37 4.73
CA GLY A 226 10.85 -1.03 3.73
C GLY A 226 11.40 -2.25 2.99
N LEU A 227 12.50 -2.07 2.26
CA LEU A 227 13.16 -3.16 1.55
C LEU A 227 13.75 -4.16 2.55
N SER A 228 13.44 -5.44 2.41
CA SER A 228 13.81 -6.47 3.39
C SER A 228 15.18 -7.09 3.12
N ASN A 229 15.72 -6.95 1.91
CA ASN A 229 17.11 -7.27 1.59
C ASN A 229 17.95 -5.98 1.52
N PRO A 230 19.18 -5.97 2.06
CA PRO A 230 20.18 -4.98 1.72
C PRO A 230 20.36 -4.93 0.21
N PRO A 231 20.53 -3.74 -0.41
CA PRO A 231 20.88 -3.67 -1.81
C PRO A 231 22.16 -4.46 -2.02
N CYS A 232 22.10 -5.49 -2.87
CA CYS A 232 23.30 -6.15 -3.34
C CYS A 232 24.20 -5.07 -3.94
N CYS A 233 25.33 -4.78 -3.30
CA CYS A 233 26.34 -3.90 -3.89
C CYS A 233 26.74 -4.51 -5.23
N SER A 234 26.21 -3.96 -6.31
CA SER A 234 26.53 -4.34 -7.68
C SER A 234 28.00 -4.01 -7.89
N LYS A 235 28.86 -5.00 -7.69
CA LYS A 235 30.29 -4.90 -7.94
C LYS A 235 30.50 -4.55 -9.41
N GLY A 236 30.73 -3.28 -9.66
CA GLY A 236 31.22 -2.72 -10.92
C GLY A 236 30.48 -3.18 -12.18
N ASN A 237 29.42 -2.47 -12.56
CA ASN A 237 29.15 -2.24 -13.98
C ASN A 237 28.85 -0.75 -14.18
N THR A 238 29.79 -0.07 -14.83
CA THR A 238 29.66 1.35 -15.21
C THR A 238 28.53 1.51 -16.20
N CYS A 239 27.54 2.35 -15.88
CA CYS A 239 26.52 2.76 -16.83
C CYS A 239 27.17 3.62 -17.94
N PRO A 240 27.13 3.22 -19.22
CA PRO A 240 27.68 4.04 -20.29
C PRO A 240 26.73 5.22 -20.54
N ILE A 241 27.20 6.42 -20.23
CA ILE A 241 26.52 7.67 -20.58
C ILE A 241 26.55 7.77 -22.11
N ALA A 242 25.37 7.76 -22.74
CA ALA A 242 25.25 8.06 -24.17
C ALA A 242 25.54 9.55 -24.42
N GLN A 243 26.41 9.81 -25.39
CA GLN A 243 26.54 11.11 -26.07
C GLN A 243 25.59 11.18 -27.27
#